data_AF-A0A1J5SIE9-F1
#
_entry.id   AF-A0A1J5SIE9-F1
#
_cell.length_a   1.000
_cell.length_b   1.000
_cell.length_c   1.000
_cell.angle_alpha   90.00
_cell.angle_beta   90.00
_cell.angle_gamma   90.00
#
_symmetry.space_group_name_H-M   'P 1'
#
loop_
_entity.id
_entity.type
_entity.pdbx_description
1 polymer ?
#
loop_
_entity_poly.entity_id
_entity_poly.type
_entity_poly.pdbx_seq_one_letter_code
_entity_poly.pdbx_strand_id
1 'polypeptide(L)'
;MRHQNLNVFAAWFLMLQTLAMGWVAAAGNALLEMLGAPTPEGSVPGRIVGALLLLLLIYLAWHFMRGLPPHGKPEGNGYRLGHRVVLAGNVLAGLLFVFQFFESGIEGYNTHLVLNTFTTAFGYFAMGCFAIGFSLLYQSSLPQEKKS
;
A
#
# COMPACT_ATOMS: atom_id res chain seq x y z
N MET A 1 4.77 -3.11 19.55
CA MET A 1 5.04 -2.07 18.53
C MET A 1 4.10 -0.92 18.81
N ARG A 2 4.59 0.33 18.87
CA ARG A 2 3.83 1.49 19.38
C ARG A 2 2.75 2.03 18.43
N HIS A 3 2.71 1.57 17.17
CA HIS A 3 1.89 2.16 16.10
C HIS A 3 1.20 1.12 15.17
N GLN A 4 0.40 0.21 15.73
CA GLN A 4 -0.22 -0.89 14.96
C GLN A 4 -1.33 -0.44 14.01
N ASN A 5 -2.16 0.51 14.43
CA ASN A 5 -3.21 1.08 13.56
C ASN A 5 -2.61 1.82 12.36
N LEU A 6 -1.49 2.53 12.55
CA LEU A 6 -0.78 3.18 11.46
C LEU A 6 -0.16 2.17 10.49
N ASN A 7 0.33 1.03 10.99
CA ASN A 7 0.87 -0.04 10.15
C ASN A 7 -0.22 -0.65 9.25
N VAL A 8 -1.40 -0.91 9.79
CA VAL A 8 -2.55 -1.44 9.01
C VAL A 8 -3.10 -0.37 8.07
N PHE A 9 -3.16 0.89 8.50
CA PHE A 9 -3.54 2.01 7.66
C PHE A 9 -2.63 2.15 6.43
N ALA A 10 -1.32 2.17 6.66
CA ALA A 10 -0.34 2.23 5.58
C ALA A 10 -0.47 1.04 4.63
N ALA A 11 -0.77 -0.15 5.15
CA ALA A 11 -0.98 -1.34 4.34
C ALA A 11 -2.20 -1.21 3.43
N TRP A 12 -3.32 -0.69 3.91
CA TRP A 12 -4.50 -0.45 3.07
C TRP A 12 -4.22 0.54 1.95
N PHE A 13 -3.56 1.66 2.29
CA PHE A 13 -3.17 2.65 1.29
C PHE A 13 -2.22 2.05 0.25
N LEU A 14 -1.10 1.46 0.69
CA LEU A 14 -0.06 0.95 -0.20
C LEU A 14 -0.52 -0.26 -1.02
N MET A 15 -1.37 -1.11 -0.47
CA MET A 15 -1.95 -2.25 -1.19
C MET A 15 -2.83 -1.79 -2.36
N LEU A 16 -3.77 -0.86 -2.10
CA LEU A 16 -4.62 -0.32 -3.16
C LEU A 16 -3.83 0.52 -4.15
N GLN A 17 -2.85 1.30 -3.68
CA GLN A 17 -1.94 2.04 -4.54
C GLN A 17 -1.15 1.12 -5.47
N THR A 18 -0.70 -0.03 -4.98
CA THR A 18 0.04 -1.02 -5.75
C THR A 18 -0.85 -1.75 -6.76
N LEU A 19 -2.07 -2.13 -6.37
CA LEU A 19 -2.99 -2.90 -7.22
C LEU A 19 -3.70 -2.05 -8.28
N ALA A 20 -4.17 -0.86 -7.91
CA ALA A 20 -5.03 0.00 -8.73
C ALA A 20 -4.28 1.22 -9.28
N MET A 21 -2.95 1.15 -9.35
CA MET A 21 -2.07 2.26 -9.70
C MET A 21 -2.45 3.04 -10.95
N GLY A 22 -2.76 2.34 -12.05
CA GLY A 22 -3.19 2.99 -13.29
C GLY A 22 -4.50 3.76 -13.11
N TRP A 23 -5.44 3.19 -12.36
CA TRP A 23 -6.71 3.84 -12.01
C TRP A 23 -6.51 5.05 -11.10
N VAL A 24 -5.61 4.94 -10.13
CA VAL A 24 -5.26 6.05 -9.24
C VAL A 24 -4.69 7.22 -10.03
N ALA A 25 -3.73 6.96 -10.93
CA ALA A 25 -3.15 7.98 -11.79
C ALA A 25 -4.19 8.60 -12.74
N ALA A 26 -5.07 7.78 -13.32
CA ALA A 26 -6.15 8.24 -14.19
C ALA A 26 -7.14 9.15 -13.44
N ALA A 27 -7.53 8.79 -12.22
CA ALA A 27 -8.39 9.62 -11.39
C ALA A 27 -7.75 10.98 -11.05
N GLY A 28 -6.44 10.99 -10.78
CA GLY A 28 -5.69 12.22 -10.55
C GLY A 28 -5.61 13.11 -11.80
N ASN A 29 -5.34 12.52 -12.97
CA ASN A 29 -5.36 13.24 -14.24
C ASN A 29 -6.75 13.82 -14.55
N ALA A 30 -7.81 13.03 -14.39
CA ALA A 30 -9.18 13.50 -14.63
C ALA A 30 -9.52 14.71 -13.75
N LEU A 31 -9.12 14.70 -12.46
CA LEU A 31 -9.34 15.85 -11.58
C LEU A 31 -8.53 17.08 -12.02
N LEU A 32 -7.25 16.90 -12.40
CA LEU A 32 -6.41 17.98 -12.88
C LEU A 32 -6.94 18.58 -14.19
N GLU A 33 -7.42 17.75 -15.11
CA GLU A 33 -8.06 18.19 -16.37
C GLU A 33 -9.33 18.99 -16.11
N MET A 34 -10.17 18.54 -15.18
CA MET A 34 -11.36 19.29 -14.75
C MET A 34 -11.02 20.66 -14.16
N LEU A 35 -9.84 20.81 -13.58
CA LEU A 35 -9.32 22.07 -13.04
C LEU A 35 -8.55 22.91 -14.08
N GLY A 36 -8.48 22.46 -15.34
CA GLY A 36 -7.82 23.15 -16.44
C GLY A 36 -6.29 23.04 -16.43
N ALA A 37 -5.72 22.12 -15.65
CA ALA A 37 -4.28 21.87 -15.65
C ALA A 37 -3.89 20.92 -16.80
N PRO A 38 -2.77 21.16 -17.50
CA PRO A 38 -2.30 20.25 -18.53
C PRO A 38 -1.79 18.94 -17.90
N THR A 39 -2.30 17.81 -18.39
CA THR A 39 -2.00 16.46 -17.88
C THR A 39 -1.41 15.59 -19.00
N PRO A 40 -0.08 15.61 -19.20
CA PRO A 40 0.56 14.64 -20.06
C PRO A 40 0.27 13.22 -19.54
N GLU A 41 0.06 12.25 -20.45
CA GLU A 41 -0.09 10.85 -20.07
C GLU A 41 1.11 10.37 -19.26
N GLY A 42 0.85 9.63 -18.18
CA GLY A 42 1.91 9.14 -17.29
C GLY A 42 2.61 10.22 -16.45
N SER A 43 2.15 11.47 -16.48
CA SER A 43 2.79 12.56 -15.74
C SER A 43 2.73 12.37 -14.21
N VAL A 44 3.82 12.75 -13.55
CA VAL A 44 3.97 12.71 -12.10
C VAL A 44 2.84 13.45 -11.35
N PRO A 45 2.38 14.65 -11.77
CA PRO A 45 1.30 15.35 -11.08
C PRO A 45 0.02 14.52 -10.93
N GLY A 46 -0.41 13.80 -11.98
CA GLY A 46 -1.57 12.93 -11.92
C GLY A 46 -1.43 11.81 -10.90
N ARG A 47 -0.25 11.18 -10.85
CA ARG A 47 0.06 10.13 -9.85
C ARG A 47 0.01 10.68 -8.42
N ILE A 48 0.52 11.90 -8.19
CA ILE A 48 0.47 12.56 -6.87
C ILE A 48 -0.98 12.84 -6.47
N VAL A 49 -1.75 13.50 -7.34
CA VAL A 49 -3.14 13.86 -7.04
C VAL A 49 -3.98 12.60 -6.81
N GLY A 50 -3.81 11.58 -7.63
CA GLY A 50 -4.45 10.28 -7.44
C GLY A 50 -4.13 9.66 -6.08
N ALA A 51 -2.85 9.63 -5.71
CA ALA A 51 -2.42 9.09 -4.41
C ALA A 51 -3.01 9.89 -3.24
N LEU A 52 -3.12 11.21 -3.35
CA LEU A 52 -3.78 12.04 -2.35
C LEU A 52 -5.28 11.75 -2.22
N LEU A 53 -5.97 11.54 -3.35
CA LEU A 53 -7.39 11.14 -3.37
C LEU A 53 -7.58 9.77 -2.70
N LEU A 54 -6.72 8.80 -3.03
CA LEU A 54 -6.76 7.49 -2.40
C LEU A 54 -6.48 7.58 -0.89
N LEU A 55 -5.49 8.39 -0.49
CA LEU A 55 -5.16 8.61 0.92
C LEU A 55 -6.36 9.22 1.67
N LEU A 56 -7.05 10.19 1.06
CA LEU A 56 -8.27 10.76 1.62
C LEU A 56 -9.37 9.70 1.79
N LEU A 57 -9.60 8.86 0.78
CA LEU A 57 -10.58 7.78 0.86
C LEU A 57 -10.26 6.78 1.98
N ILE A 58 -9.00 6.35 2.09
CA ILE A 58 -8.56 5.43 3.17
C ILE A 58 -8.67 6.11 4.54
N TYR A 59 -8.35 7.41 4.64
CA TYR A 59 -8.55 8.19 5.86
C TYR A 59 -10.02 8.27 6.27
N LEU A 60 -10.92 8.56 5.33
CA LEU A 60 -12.36 8.60 5.61
C LEU A 60 -12.87 7.23 6.07
N ALA A 61 -12.48 6.14 5.40
CA ALA A 61 -12.82 4.78 5.81
C ALA A 61 -12.32 4.48 7.22
N TRP A 62 -11.06 4.80 7.52
CA TRP A 62 -10.47 4.65 8.85
C TRP A 62 -11.21 5.47 9.91
N HIS A 63 -11.55 6.72 9.60
CA HIS A 63 -12.25 7.65 10.50
C HIS A 63 -13.66 7.14 10.84
N PHE A 64 -14.44 6.77 9.84
CA PHE A 64 -15.82 6.30 10.04
C PHE A 64 -15.89 4.90 10.66
N MET A 65 -14.96 4.00 10.33
CA MET A 65 -14.90 2.65 10.91
C MET A 65 -14.18 2.59 12.26
N ARG A 66 -13.59 3.71 12.72
CA ARG A 66 -12.74 3.80 13.93
C ARG A 66 -11.54 2.85 13.92
N GLY A 67 -11.03 2.54 12.73
CA GLY A 67 -10.00 1.52 12.52
C GLY A 67 -10.24 0.75 11.22
N LEU A 68 -9.15 0.28 10.61
CA LEU A 68 -9.23 -0.57 9.42
C LEU A 68 -8.96 -2.03 9.79
N PRO A 69 -9.75 -2.98 9.28
CA PRO A 69 -9.52 -4.40 9.54
C PRO A 69 -8.28 -4.91 8.79
N PRO A 70 -7.62 -6.00 9.22
CA PRO A 70 -7.87 -6.74 10.44
C PRO A 70 -7.24 -6.08 11.68
N HIS A 71 -8.00 -6.01 12.77
CA HIS A 71 -7.54 -5.42 14.03
C HIS A 71 -6.58 -6.34 14.80
N GLY A 72 -6.78 -7.66 14.71
CA GLY A 72 -6.06 -8.67 15.51
C GLY A 72 -6.31 -8.56 17.01
N LYS A 73 -5.86 -9.56 17.78
CA LYS A 73 -5.85 -9.49 19.25
C LYS A 73 -4.40 -9.55 19.75
N PRO A 74 -3.94 -8.61 20.60
CA PRO A 74 -2.56 -8.58 21.07
C PRO A 74 -2.04 -9.88 21.71
N GLU A 75 -2.94 -10.62 22.35
CA GLU A 75 -2.68 -11.89 23.04
C GLU A 75 -2.81 -13.11 22.11
N GLY A 76 -3.37 -12.91 20.91
CA GLY A 76 -3.60 -13.98 19.95
C GLY A 76 -2.32 -14.46 19.30
N ASN A 77 -2.27 -15.76 18.99
CA ASN A 77 -1.16 -16.34 18.26
C ASN A 77 -1.03 -15.68 16.88
N GLY A 78 0.20 -15.43 16.45
CA GLY A 78 0.48 -14.78 15.16
C GLY A 78 0.33 -13.26 15.14
N TYR A 79 -0.19 -12.59 16.19
CA TYR A 79 -0.39 -11.13 16.17
C TYR A 79 0.90 -10.33 15.93
N ARG A 80 1.96 -10.61 16.71
CA ARG A 80 3.26 -9.92 16.56
C ARG A 80 3.92 -10.22 15.22
N LEU A 81 3.83 -11.47 14.75
CA LEU A 81 4.38 -11.88 13.48
C LEU A 81 3.62 -11.22 12.32
N GLY A 82 2.29 -11.23 12.36
CA GLY A 82 1.41 -10.59 11.39
C GLY A 82 1.77 -9.12 11.19
N HIS A 83 1.89 -8.33 12.26
CA HIS A 83 2.31 -6.93 12.13
C HIS A 83 3.73 -6.76 11.57
N ARG A 84 4.68 -7.67 11.87
CA ARG A 84 6.03 -7.63 11.27
C ARG A 84 5.99 -7.90 9.77
N VAL A 85 5.19 -8.87 9.35
CA VAL A 85 5.03 -9.20 7.92
C VAL A 85 4.32 -8.07 7.18
N VAL A 86 3.27 -7.48 7.77
CA VAL A 86 2.61 -6.29 7.20
C VAL A 86 3.59 -5.12 7.08
N LEU A 87 4.44 -4.89 8.07
CA LEU A 87 5.45 -3.85 8.03
C LEU A 87 6.47 -4.10 6.91
N ALA A 88 6.90 -5.35 6.71
CA ALA A 88 7.77 -5.70 5.58
C ALA A 88 7.10 -5.41 4.24
N GLY A 89 5.81 -5.76 4.10
CA GLY A 89 5.01 -5.39 2.92
C GLY A 89 4.94 -3.88 2.70
N ASN A 90 4.73 -3.10 3.77
CA ASN A 90 4.71 -1.64 3.70
C ASN A 90 6.04 -1.05 3.23
N VAL A 91 7.17 -1.61 3.70
CA VAL A 91 8.49 -1.15 3.25
C VAL A 91 8.67 -1.45 1.76
N LEU A 92 8.36 -2.67 1.31
CA LEU A 92 8.50 -3.06 -0.09
C LEU A 92 7.59 -2.23 -1.02
N ALA A 93 6.32 -2.07 -0.67
CA ALA A 93 5.38 -1.26 -1.43
C ALA A 93 5.72 0.24 -1.39
N GLY A 94 6.24 0.73 -0.26
CA GLY A 94 6.72 2.10 -0.13
C GLY A 94 7.92 2.38 -1.05
N LEU A 95 8.86 1.45 -1.15
CA LEU A 95 9.99 1.55 -2.09
C LEU A 95 9.52 1.56 -3.55
N LEU A 96 8.57 0.69 -3.91
CA LEU A 96 7.93 0.67 -5.23
C LEU A 96 7.21 2.00 -5.52
N PHE A 97 6.45 2.51 -4.56
CA PHE A 97 5.75 3.79 -4.68
C PHE A 97 6.72 4.95 -4.92
N VAL A 98 7.81 5.04 -4.15
CA VAL A 98 8.85 6.05 -4.33
C VAL A 98 9.50 5.91 -5.71
N PHE A 99 9.89 4.69 -6.10
CA PHE A 99 10.53 4.44 -7.39
C PHE A 99 9.73 5.03 -8.57
N GLN A 100 8.40 4.93 -8.54
CA GLN A 100 7.53 5.43 -9.60
C GLN A 100 7.50 6.94 -9.77
N PHE A 101 7.89 7.70 -8.76
CA PHE A 101 8.04 9.15 -8.91
C PHE A 101 9.36 9.53 -9.55
N PHE A 102 10.36 8.65 -9.48
CA PHE A 102 11.72 8.93 -9.92
C PHE A 102 12.14 8.11 -11.15
N GLU A 103 11.34 7.14 -11.59
CA GLU A 103 11.65 6.26 -12.74
C GLU A 103 11.93 7.05 -14.03
N SER A 104 11.21 8.15 -14.25
CA SER A 104 11.38 9.03 -15.41
C SER A 104 12.71 9.78 -15.42
N GLY A 105 13.43 9.83 -14.30
CA GLY A 105 14.76 10.43 -14.19
C GLY A 105 15.90 9.47 -14.54
N ILE A 106 15.60 8.21 -14.91
CA ILE A 106 16.61 7.20 -15.21
C ILE A 106 16.90 7.20 -16.72
N GLU A 107 18.02 7.81 -17.11
CA GLU A 107 18.39 7.97 -18.53
C GLU A 107 18.85 6.67 -19.21
N GLY A 108 19.33 5.68 -18.44
CA GLY A 108 19.85 4.42 -18.98
C GLY A 108 18.77 3.37 -19.21
N TYR A 109 18.52 2.98 -20.46
CA TYR A 109 17.51 1.97 -20.84
C TYR A 109 17.66 0.63 -20.09
N ASN A 110 18.87 0.07 -20.03
CA ASN A 110 19.14 -1.19 -19.34
C ASN A 110 18.89 -1.07 -17.82
N THR A 111 19.26 0.06 -17.22
CA THR A 111 19.03 0.34 -15.81
C THR A 111 17.53 0.47 -15.53
N HIS A 112 16.79 1.16 -16.40
CA HIS A 112 15.34 1.26 -16.31
C HIS A 112 14.66 -0.13 -16.42
N LEU A 113 15.10 -0.98 -17.35
CA LEU A 113 14.49 -2.31 -17.57
C LEU A 113 14.74 -3.27 -16.40
N VAL A 114 15.97 -3.30 -15.87
CA VAL A 114 16.32 -4.11 -14.69
C VAL A 114 15.56 -3.63 -13.47
N LEU A 115 15.52 -2.31 -13.24
CA LEU A 115 14.79 -1.75 -12.11
C LEU A 115 13.28 -2.01 -12.25
N ASN A 116 12.67 -1.77 -13.40
CA ASN A 116 11.23 -2.02 -13.59
C ASN A 116 10.84 -3.49 -13.28
N THR A 117 11.64 -4.46 -13.74
CA THR A 117 11.41 -5.88 -13.46
C THR A 117 11.54 -6.18 -11.96
N PHE A 118 12.58 -5.63 -11.32
CA PHE A 118 12.83 -5.77 -9.89
C PHE A 118 11.70 -5.15 -9.05
N THR A 119 11.23 -3.97 -9.44
CA THR A 119 10.18 -3.22 -8.75
C THR A 119 8.81 -3.88 -8.93
N THR A 120 8.54 -4.52 -10.08
CA THR A 120 7.35 -5.35 -10.29
C THR A 120 7.33 -6.57 -9.37
N ALA A 121 8.47 -7.26 -9.24
CA ALA A 121 8.61 -8.37 -8.29
C ALA A 121 8.38 -7.90 -6.84
N PHE A 122 8.86 -6.71 -6.48
CA PHE A 122 8.62 -6.11 -5.17
C PHE A 122 7.14 -5.88 -4.89
N GLY A 123 6.37 -5.45 -5.90
CA GLY A 123 4.91 -5.34 -5.80
C GLY A 123 4.26 -6.67 -5.44
N TYR A 124 4.60 -7.76 -6.13
CA TYR A 124 4.08 -9.09 -5.81
C TYR A 124 4.50 -9.59 -4.43
N PHE A 125 5.76 -9.38 -4.03
CA PHE A 125 6.22 -9.73 -2.68
C PHE A 125 5.50 -8.92 -1.60
N ALA A 126 5.29 -7.62 -1.81
CA ALA A 126 4.52 -6.78 -0.90
C ALA A 126 3.09 -7.31 -0.74
N MET A 127 2.43 -7.67 -1.86
CA MET A 127 1.09 -8.28 -1.84
C MET A 127 1.08 -9.60 -1.07
N GLY A 128 2.08 -10.46 -1.26
CA GLY A 128 2.25 -11.70 -0.50
C GLY A 128 2.41 -11.43 1.00
N CYS A 129 3.23 -10.45 1.38
CA CYS A 129 3.38 -10.00 2.76
C CYS A 129 2.06 -9.49 3.34
N PHE A 130 1.29 -8.70 2.60
CA PHE A 130 0.00 -8.23 3.07
C PHE A 130 -1.00 -9.37 3.26
N ALA A 131 -1.10 -10.29 2.31
CA ALA A 131 -1.99 -11.44 2.40
C ALA A 131 -1.66 -12.34 3.62
N ILE A 132 -0.38 -12.69 3.79
CA ILE A 132 0.09 -13.50 4.94
C ILE A 132 -0.09 -12.73 6.24
N GLY A 133 0.34 -11.47 6.28
CA GLY A 133 0.29 -10.62 7.46
C GLY A 133 -1.15 -10.39 7.94
N PHE A 134 -2.07 -10.07 7.03
CA PHE A 134 -3.49 -9.89 7.35
C PHE A 134 -4.14 -11.21 7.78
N SER A 135 -3.76 -12.33 7.18
CA SER A 135 -4.23 -13.66 7.59
C SER A 135 -3.80 -13.99 9.02
N LEU A 136 -2.54 -13.72 9.39
CA LEU A 136 -2.05 -13.92 10.76
C LEU A 136 -2.74 -12.99 11.76
N LEU A 137 -2.98 -11.73 11.39
CA LEU A 137 -3.72 -10.79 12.22
C LEU A 137 -5.18 -11.24 12.40
N TYR A 138 -5.84 -11.70 11.34
CA TYR A 138 -7.19 -12.25 11.40
C TYR A 138 -7.24 -13.49 12.30
N GLN A 139 -6.34 -14.45 12.10
CA GLN A 139 -6.23 -15.66 12.94
C GLN A 139 -6.00 -15.33 14.41
N SER A 140 -5.19 -14.32 14.72
CA SER A 140 -4.98 -13.89 16.10
C SER A 140 -6.27 -13.44 16.80
N SER A 141 -7.28 -13.01 16.03
CA SER A 141 -8.56 -12.56 16.58
C SER A 141 -9.55 -13.68 16.86
N LEU A 142 -9.33 -14.87 16.26
CA LEU A 142 -10.19 -16.04 16.42
C LEU A 142 -10.03 -16.68 17.82
N PRO A 143 -11.08 -17.35 18.35
CA PRO A 143 -10.98 -18.13 19.58
C PRO A 143 -9.85 -19.15 19.45
N GLN A 144 -8.89 -19.10 20.37
CA GLN A 144 -7.80 -20.08 20.42
C GLN A 144 -8.24 -21.23 21.33
N GLU A 145 -8.08 -22.48 20.89
CA GLU A 145 -8.27 -23.63 21.79
C GLU A 145 -7.28 -23.53 22.95
N LYS A 146 -7.79 -23.54 24.18
CA LYS A 146 -6.95 -23.76 25.36
C LYS A 146 -6.36 -25.16 25.20
N LYS A 147 -5.05 -25.27 24.98
CA LYS A 147 -4.34 -26.53 25.17
C LYS A 147 -4.50 -26.90 26.65
N SER A 148 -5.39 -27.85 26.92
CA SER A 148 -5.50 -28.57 28.19
C SER A 148 -4.30 -29.47 28.40
#